data_AF-R7ZAL4-F1
#
_entry.id   AF-R7ZAL4-F1
#
_cell.length_a   1.000
_cell.length_b   1.000
_cell.length_c   1.000
_cell.angle_alpha   90.00
_cell.angle_beta   90.00
_cell.angle_gamma   90.00
#
_symmetry.space_group_name_H-M   'P 1'
#
loop_
_entity.id
_entity.type
_entity.pdbx_description
1 polymer ?
#
loop_
_entity_poly.entity_id
_entity_poly.type
_entity_poly.pdbx_seq_one_letter_code
_entity_poly.pdbx_strand_id
1 'polypeptide(L)'
;MTSFHDSALFISAGGYHHHIAVNTWQGVGTQVPPEQTTGLLSYTFSLSSQAEFQKLIANLNKHQVKYTLDNSRLIVLDFNNDAMNFYVR
;
A
#
# COMPACT_ATOMS: atom_id res chain seq x y z
N MET A 1 25.41 12.29 14.98
CA MET A 1 24.36 12.29 13.94
C MET A 1 23.93 10.86 13.73
N THR A 2 22.87 10.41 14.40
CA THR A 2 22.29 9.09 14.15
C THR A 2 21.62 9.13 12.80
N SER A 3 22.12 8.36 11.85
CA SER A 3 21.50 8.24 10.53
C SER A 3 20.59 7.01 10.56
N PHE A 4 19.31 7.22 10.31
CA PHE A 4 18.27 6.18 10.26
C PHE A 4 18.20 5.55 8.87
N HIS A 5 19.35 5.33 8.23
CA HIS A 5 19.37 4.60 6.96
C HIS A 5 18.73 3.22 7.23
N ASP A 6 17.72 2.88 6.42
CA ASP A 6 16.93 1.64 6.47
C ASP A 6 15.77 1.55 7.49
N SER A 7 15.40 2.64 8.20
CA SER A 7 14.24 2.59 9.11
C SER A 7 12.93 3.10 8.50
N ALA A 8 12.94 3.61 7.27
CA ALA A 8 11.78 4.16 6.60
C ALA A 8 11.85 4.01 5.08
N LEU A 9 10.69 3.80 4.46
CA LEU A 9 10.52 3.73 3.01
C LEU A 9 9.48 4.76 2.57
N PHE A 10 9.79 5.47 1.49
CA PHE A 10 8.91 6.47 0.87
C PHE A 10 8.47 5.97 -0.50
N ILE A 11 7.16 5.86 -0.69
CA ILE A 11 6.55 5.26 -1.88
C ILE A 11 5.80 6.35 -2.63
N SER A 12 6.03 6.44 -3.95
CA SER A 12 5.37 7.41 -4.81
C SER A 12 4.98 6.82 -6.17
N ALA A 13 4.09 7.54 -6.86
CA ALA A 13 3.64 7.24 -8.20
C ALA A 13 3.32 8.56 -8.91
N GLY A 14 3.45 8.58 -10.24
CA GLY A 14 3.12 9.75 -11.06
C GLY A 14 4.04 10.97 -10.87
N GLY A 15 5.26 10.78 -10.35
CA GLY A 15 6.24 11.86 -10.18
C GLY A 15 6.05 12.75 -8.94
N TYR A 16 5.11 12.43 -8.05
CA TYR A 16 4.97 13.12 -6.76
C TYR A 16 6.09 12.71 -5.79
N HIS A 17 6.45 13.60 -4.85
CA HIS A 17 7.60 13.40 -3.96
C HIS A 17 7.46 12.19 -3.02
N HIS A 18 6.28 11.97 -2.42
CA HIS A 18 5.92 10.73 -1.71
C HIS A 18 4.42 10.72 -1.43
N HIS A 19 3.74 9.59 -1.66
CA HIS A 19 2.34 9.43 -1.25
C HIS A 19 2.21 8.73 0.10
N ILE A 20 3.09 7.76 0.37
CA ILE A 20 3.11 6.98 1.61
C ILE A 20 4.53 6.98 2.16
N ALA A 21 4.65 7.11 3.48
CA ALA A 21 5.86 6.81 4.21
C ALA A 21 5.56 5.69 5.22
N VAL A 22 6.43 4.70 5.29
CA VAL A 22 6.34 3.58 6.25
C VAL A 22 7.64 3.52 7.04
N ASN A 23 7.59 3.02 8.27
CA ASN A 23 8.74 3.01 9.18
C ASN A 23 8.78 1.77 10.06
N THR A 24 9.95 1.54 10.68
CA THR A 24 10.19 0.42 11.60
C THR A 24 10.21 0.85 13.07
N TRP A 25 9.57 1.97 13.45
CA TRP A 25 9.69 2.52 14.81
C TRP A 25 9.12 1.60 15.89
N GLN A 26 8.16 0.75 15.54
CA GLN A 26 7.63 -0.29 16.44
C GLN A 26 8.57 -1.50 16.56
N GLY A 27 9.61 -1.60 15.74
CA GLY A 27 10.56 -2.71 15.68
C GLY A 27 10.49 -3.48 14.36
N VAL A 28 11.50 -4.31 14.09
CA VAL A 28 11.55 -5.21 12.93
C VAL A 28 11.03 -6.59 13.34
N GLY A 29 10.14 -7.17 12.54
CA GLY A 29 9.55 -8.49 12.83
C GLY A 29 8.51 -8.47 13.95
N THR A 30 7.99 -7.29 14.32
CA THR A 30 6.86 -7.19 15.24
C THR A 30 5.61 -7.82 14.64
N GLN A 31 4.74 -8.32 15.51
CA GLN A 31 3.46 -8.84 15.09
C GLN A 31 2.59 -7.72 14.52
N VAL A 32 1.79 -8.06 13.50
CA VAL A 32 0.75 -7.19 12.97
C VAL A 32 -0.25 -6.88 14.10
N PRO A 33 -0.74 -5.63 14.23
CA PRO A 33 -1.75 -5.29 15.23
C PRO A 33 -2.99 -6.19 15.14
N PRO A 34 -3.62 -6.58 16.27
CA PRO A 34 -4.90 -7.28 16.24
C PRO A 34 -5.99 -6.44 15.55
N GLU A 35 -6.92 -7.10 14.85
CA GLU A 35 -7.97 -6.44 14.05
C GLU A 35 -8.85 -5.44 14.83
N GLN A 36 -8.97 -5.63 16.16
CA GLN A 36 -9.81 -4.80 17.03
C GLN A 36 -8.99 -3.76 17.83
N THR A 37 -7.88 -3.29 17.27
CA THR A 37 -7.10 -2.21 17.86
C THR A 37 -7.33 -0.89 17.13
N THR A 38 -7.11 0.22 17.83
CA THR A 38 -7.15 1.55 17.19
C THR A 38 -5.96 1.68 16.24
N GLY A 39 -6.23 1.95 14.97
CA GLY A 39 -5.21 2.07 13.94
C GLY A 39 -5.78 2.58 12.62
N LEU A 40 -4.91 2.62 11.60
CA LEU A 40 -5.34 2.78 10.22
C LEU A 40 -6.09 1.50 9.81
N LEU A 41 -7.23 1.63 9.13
CA LEU A 41 -7.98 0.47 8.61
C LEU A 41 -7.75 0.27 7.12
N SER A 42 -7.73 1.38 6.38
CA SER A 42 -7.58 1.38 4.94
C SER A 42 -7.23 2.76 4.42
N TYR A 43 -6.71 2.80 3.19
CA TYR A 43 -6.47 4.01 2.44
C TYR A 43 -6.77 3.76 0.96
N THR A 44 -7.02 4.83 0.22
CA THR A 44 -7.53 4.72 -1.16
C THR A 44 -6.72 5.57 -2.13
N PHE A 45 -6.33 4.98 -3.25
CA PHE A 45 -5.72 5.64 -4.40
C PHE A 45 -6.75 5.76 -5.53
N SER A 46 -6.90 6.99 -6.01
CA SER A 46 -7.59 7.25 -7.27
C SER A 46 -6.56 7.19 -8.40
N LEU A 47 -6.74 6.23 -9.31
CA LEU A 47 -5.93 6.09 -10.50
C LEU A 47 -6.43 7.04 -11.59
N SER A 48 -5.49 7.54 -12.39
CA SER A 48 -5.75 8.57 -13.41
C SER A 48 -6.45 8.05 -14.66
N SER A 49 -6.45 6.72 -14.90
CA SER A 49 -7.07 6.13 -16.08
C SER A 49 -7.26 4.63 -15.93
N GLN A 50 -8.12 4.06 -16.77
CA GLN A 50 -8.29 2.62 -16.90
C GLN A 50 -7.00 1.92 -17.33
N ALA A 51 -6.14 2.58 -18.11
CA ALA A 51 -4.85 2.04 -18.53
C ALA A 51 -3.90 1.84 -17.34
N GLU A 52 -3.84 2.80 -16.40
CA GLU A 52 -3.04 2.65 -15.18
C GLU A 52 -3.60 1.55 -14.27
N PHE A 53 -4.92 1.37 -14.21
CA PHE A 53 -5.53 0.26 -13.49
C PHE A 53 -5.11 -1.10 -14.07
N GLN A 54 -5.09 -1.25 -15.40
CA GLN A 54 -4.64 -2.49 -16.04
C GLN A 54 -3.14 -2.73 -15.84
N LYS A 55 -2.31 -1.68 -15.88
CA LYS A 55 -0.88 -1.78 -15.55
C LYS A 55 -0.66 -2.25 -14.12
N LEU A 56 -1.44 -1.73 -13.16
CA LEU A 56 -1.38 -2.15 -11.76
C LEU A 56 -1.72 -3.64 -11.61
N ILE A 57 -2.82 -4.11 -12.21
CA ILE A 57 -3.19 -5.53 -12.19
C ILE A 57 -2.09 -6.41 -12.82
N ALA A 58 -1.56 -6.02 -13.97
CA ALA A 58 -0.48 -6.75 -14.62
C ALA A 58 0.77 -6.84 -13.73
N ASN A 59 1.09 -5.76 -13.02
CA ASN A 59 2.21 -5.73 -12.07
C ASN A 59 1.96 -6.64 -10.86
N LEU A 60 0.76 -6.60 -10.27
CA LEU A 60 0.40 -7.49 -9.16
C LEU A 60 0.50 -8.96 -9.55
N ASN A 61 -0.01 -9.32 -10.74
CA ASN A 61 0.08 -10.68 -11.26
C ASN A 61 1.53 -11.12 -11.51
N LYS A 62 2.35 -10.26 -12.11
CA LYS A 62 3.78 -10.52 -12.35
C LYS A 62 4.53 -10.84 -11.06
N HIS A 63 4.19 -10.14 -9.97
CA HIS A 63 4.81 -10.30 -8.66
C HIS A 63 4.04 -11.27 -7.74
N GLN A 64 3.00 -11.92 -8.24
CA GLN A 64 2.17 -12.88 -7.49
C GLN A 64 1.58 -12.30 -6.19
N VAL A 65 1.28 -11.00 -6.20
CA VAL A 65 0.65 -10.32 -5.08
C VAL A 65 -0.85 -10.64 -5.10
N LYS A 66 -1.37 -11.15 -3.98
CA LYS A 66 -2.81 -11.42 -3.82
C LYS A 66 -3.60 -10.12 -3.76
N TYR A 67 -4.76 -10.12 -4.41
CA TYR A 67 -5.68 -9.00 -4.39
C TYR A 67 -7.13 -9.49 -4.51
N THR A 68 -8.06 -8.63 -4.12
CA THR A 68 -9.51 -8.82 -4.30
C THR A 68 -10.03 -7.77 -5.28
N LEU A 69 -10.94 -8.17 -6.17
CA LEU A 69 -11.70 -7.25 -7.03
C LEU A 69 -13.15 -7.24 -6.58
N ASP A 70 -13.65 -6.07 -6.18
CA ASP A 70 -15.03 -5.86 -5.74
C ASP A 70 -15.59 -4.58 -6.39
N ASN A 71 -16.67 -4.70 -7.17
CA ASN A 71 -17.38 -3.55 -7.78
C ASN A 71 -16.45 -2.51 -8.46
N SER A 72 -15.51 -2.97 -9.29
CA SER A 72 -14.49 -2.14 -9.97
C SER A 72 -13.44 -1.50 -9.05
N ARG A 73 -13.38 -1.91 -7.78
CA ARG A 73 -12.32 -1.55 -6.84
C ARG A 73 -11.37 -2.73 -6.68
N LEU A 74 -10.09 -2.43 -6.74
CA LEU A 74 -9.02 -3.37 -6.46
C LEU A 74 -8.56 -3.17 -5.02
N ILE A 75 -8.48 -4.25 -4.25
CA ILE A 75 -8.09 -4.23 -2.84
C ILE A 75 -6.85 -5.11 -2.68
N VAL A 76 -5.79 -4.54 -2.11
CA VAL A 76 -4.54 -5.23 -1.76
C VAL A 76 -4.31 -5.01 -0.27
N LEU A 77 -3.89 -6.03 0.47
CA LEU A 77 -3.48 -5.85 1.86
C LEU A 77 -2.01 -5.45 1.90
N ASP A 78 -1.67 -4.45 2.70
CA ASP A 78 -0.26 -4.12 2.96
C ASP A 78 0.36 -5.04 4.03
N PHE A 79 1.60 -4.75 4.44
CA PHE A 79 2.35 -5.55 5.41
C PHE A 79 1.77 -5.52 6.83
N ASN A 80 0.90 -4.55 7.13
CA ASN A 80 0.16 -4.46 8.40
C ASN A 80 -1.27 -5.00 8.30
N ASN A 81 -1.63 -5.63 7.17
CA ASN A 81 -3.00 -6.02 6.83
C ASN A 81 -3.98 -4.84 6.67
N ASP A 82 -3.49 -3.62 6.47
CA ASP A 82 -4.35 -2.48 6.15
C ASP A 82 -4.76 -2.55 4.68
N ALA A 83 -6.01 -2.22 4.38
CA ALA A 83 -6.52 -2.33 3.00
C ALA A 83 -6.09 -1.14 2.12
N MET A 84 -5.30 -1.43 1.08
CA MET A 84 -5.00 -0.54 -0.03
C MET A 84 -6.10 -0.65 -1.10
N ASN A 85 -6.92 0.38 -1.23
CA ASN A 85 -8.00 0.42 -2.22
C ASN A 85 -7.57 1.21 -3.45
N PHE A 86 -7.87 0.71 -4.65
CA PHE A 86 -7.59 1.39 -5.91
C PHE A 86 -8.86 1.44 -6.77
N TYR A 87 -9.15 2.59 -7.33
CA TYR A 87 -10.26 2.78 -8.28
C TYR A 87 -9.88 3.82 -9.35
N VAL A 88 -10.56 3.80 -10.49
CA VAL A 88 -10.44 4.83 -11.52
C VAL A 88 -11.57 5.83 -11.31
N ARG A 89 -11.26 7.13 -11.31
CA ARG A 89 -12.26 8.21 -11.24
C ARG A 89 -13.13 8.28 -12.49
#